data_AF-A0A7I7U7P7-F1
#
_entry.id   AF-A0A7I7U7P7-F1
#
_cell.length_a   1.000
_cell.length_b   1.000
_cell.length_c   1.000
_cell.angle_alpha   90.00
_cell.angle_beta   90.00
_cell.angle_gamma   90.00
#
_symmetry.space_group_name_H-M   'P 1'
#
loop_
_entity.id
_entity.type
_entity.pdbx_description
1 polymer ?
#
loop_
_entity_poly.entity_id
_entity_poly.type
_entity_poly.pdbx_seq_one_letter_code
_entity_poly.pdbx_strand_id
1 'polypeptide(L)'
;MTAQHIASARAAATMHPPADAFRVFDWEHHDGLSTREFVGRTREAAGFLVTVEGVQRSNDTCRRWLTIEAPNRGELLDPEIARQLTAAINAAADEIDALR
;
A
#
# COMPACT_ATOMS: atom_id res chain seq x y z
N MET A 1 -23.52 1.86 18.54
CA MET A 1 -22.05 1.85 18.41
C MET A 1 -21.47 1.39 19.74
N THR A 2 -20.64 0.35 19.76
CA THR A 2 -20.08 -0.21 21.01
C THR A 2 -18.97 0.69 21.57
N ALA A 3 -18.62 0.54 22.85
CA ALA A 3 -17.52 1.30 23.47
C ALA A 3 -16.18 1.10 22.72
N GLN A 4 -15.96 -0.09 22.17
CA GLN A 4 -14.78 -0.42 21.38
C GLN A 4 -14.75 0.32 20.04
N HIS A 5 -15.90 0.45 19.36
CA HIS A 5 -15.99 1.25 18.14
C HIS A 5 -15.67 2.73 18.40
N ILE A 6 -16.18 3.30 19.50
CA ILE A 6 -15.88 4.68 19.90
C ILE A 6 -14.39 4.86 20.17
N ALA A 7 -13.77 3.94 20.91
CA ALA A 7 -12.35 4.02 21.27
C ALA A 7 -11.46 3.98 20.02
N SER A 8 -11.72 3.04 19.12
CA SER A 8 -10.95 2.90 17.88
C SER A 8 -11.14 4.11 16.93
N ALA A 9 -12.36 4.63 16.79
CA ALA A 9 -12.61 5.83 15.98
C ALA A 9 -11.88 7.07 16.54
N ARG A 10 -11.79 7.21 17.87
CA ARG A 10 -11.02 8.28 18.51
C ARG A 10 -9.52 8.15 18.26
N ALA A 11 -8.97 6.94 18.31
CA ALA A 11 -7.57 6.70 17.97
C ALA A 11 -7.30 7.03 16.48
N ALA A 12 -8.23 6.65 15.59
CA ALA A 12 -8.17 6.98 14.16
C ALA A 12 -8.09 8.48 13.89
N ALA A 13 -8.86 9.29 14.63
CA ALA A 13 -8.94 10.74 14.45
C ALA A 13 -7.62 11.48 14.73
N THR A 14 -6.69 10.89 15.50
CA THR A 14 -5.43 11.53 15.87
C THR A 14 -4.20 11.00 15.12
N MET A 15 -4.35 9.96 14.30
CA MET A 15 -3.21 9.36 13.59
C MET A 15 -2.84 10.11 12.31
N HIS A 16 -1.56 10.39 12.17
CA HIS A 16 -0.98 10.87 10.94
C HIS A 16 -0.93 9.76 9.86
N PRO A 17 -1.02 10.13 8.58
CA PRO A 17 -0.72 9.22 7.48
C PRO A 17 0.66 8.56 7.62
N PRO A 18 0.84 7.34 7.08
CA PRO A 18 2.18 6.77 6.90
C PRO A 18 3.05 7.74 6.10
N ALA A 19 4.34 7.85 6.45
CA ALA A 19 5.25 8.82 5.83
C ALA A 19 5.45 8.58 4.32
N ASP A 20 5.23 7.34 3.87
CA ASP A 20 5.33 6.88 2.49
C ASP A 20 4.00 6.99 1.72
N ALA A 21 2.91 7.40 2.36
CA ALA A 21 1.62 7.53 1.71
C ALA A 21 1.57 8.81 0.86
N PHE A 22 1.36 8.65 -0.45
CA PHE A 22 1.06 9.74 -1.37
C PHE A 22 -0.44 10.08 -1.35
N ARG A 23 -1.28 9.06 -1.10
CA ARG A 23 -2.72 9.20 -0.95
C ARG A 23 -3.21 8.30 0.18
N VAL A 24 -4.10 8.82 1.01
CA VAL A 24 -4.84 8.04 2.01
C VAL A 24 -6.32 8.09 1.70
N PHE A 25 -7.03 7.02 2.06
CA PHE A 25 -8.48 6.95 1.99
C PHE A 25 -9.11 7.16 3.38
N ASP A 26 -10.44 7.20 3.41
CA ASP A 26 -11.19 7.35 4.64
C ASP A 26 -11.03 6.14 5.56
N TRP A 27 -11.26 6.37 6.85
CA TRP A 27 -11.27 5.30 7.84
C TRP A 27 -12.55 4.48 7.70
N GLU A 28 -12.37 3.17 7.59
CA GLU A 28 -13.41 2.17 7.75
C GLU A 28 -13.32 1.53 9.12
N HIS A 29 -14.43 1.02 9.63
CA HIS A 29 -14.49 0.42 10.95
C HIS A 29 -15.02 -1.00 10.89
N HIS A 30 -14.16 -1.97 11.24
CA HIS A 30 -14.47 -3.40 11.20
C HIS A 30 -13.97 -4.07 12.47
N ASP A 31 -14.82 -4.87 13.12
CA ASP A 31 -14.47 -5.69 14.29
C ASP A 31 -13.73 -4.95 15.42
N GLY A 32 -14.12 -3.70 15.70
CA GLY A 32 -13.51 -2.89 16.76
C GLY A 32 -12.15 -2.30 16.41
N LEU A 33 -11.73 -2.36 15.14
CA LEU A 33 -10.49 -1.80 14.63
C LEU A 33 -10.80 -0.90 13.43
N SER A 34 -10.30 0.33 13.47
CA SER A 34 -10.42 1.25 12.34
C SER A 34 -9.23 1.04 11.43
N THR A 35 -9.49 0.93 10.15
CA THR A 35 -8.49 0.72 9.10
C THR A 35 -8.69 1.73 7.99
N ARG A 36 -7.62 2.22 7.39
CA ARG A 36 -7.69 2.96 6.14
C ARG A 36 -6.66 2.42 5.16
N GLU A 37 -7.04 2.40 3.90
CA GLU A 37 -6.12 2.11 2.82
C GLU A 37 -5.27 3.35 2.49
N PHE A 38 -4.11 3.11 1.91
CA PHE A 38 -3.28 4.15 1.33
C PHE A 38 -2.52 3.65 0.11
N VAL A 39 -2.17 4.60 -0.76
CA VAL A 39 -1.33 4.38 -1.93
C VAL A 39 -0.03 5.17 -1.72
N GLY A 40 1.08 4.46 -1.81
CA GLY A 40 2.42 4.99 -1.80
C GLY A 40 2.93 5.29 -3.20
N ARG A 41 4.23 5.11 -3.41
CA ARG A 41 4.88 5.42 -4.69
C ARG A 41 4.51 4.41 -5.77
N THR A 42 4.11 4.91 -6.93
CA THR A 42 3.95 4.13 -8.17
C THR A 42 5.16 4.32 -9.08
N ARG A 43 5.61 3.23 -9.71
CA ARG A 43 6.65 3.21 -10.74
C ARG A 43 6.10 2.58 -11.99
N GLU A 44 6.46 3.15 -13.13
CA GLU A 44 6.25 2.50 -14.42
C GLU A 44 7.54 1.81 -14.85
N ALA A 45 7.44 0.54 -15.26
CA ALA A 45 8.57 -0.22 -15.80
C ALA A 45 8.09 -1.12 -16.92
N ALA A 46 8.62 -0.91 -18.13
CA ALA A 46 8.27 -1.68 -19.33
C ALA A 46 6.75 -1.77 -19.60
N GLY A 47 6.01 -0.72 -19.25
CA GLY A 47 4.56 -0.64 -19.36
C GLY A 47 3.77 -1.28 -18.21
N PHE A 48 4.44 -1.85 -17.20
CA PHE A 48 3.81 -2.29 -15.95
C PHE A 48 3.81 -1.16 -14.94
N LEU A 49 2.78 -1.12 -14.09
CA LEU A 49 2.76 -0.25 -12.91
C LEU A 49 3.07 -1.08 -11.67
N VAL A 50 4.08 -0.67 -10.91
CA VAL A 50 4.44 -1.25 -9.61
C VAL A 50 4.14 -0.21 -8.53
N THR A 51 3.14 -0.48 -7.71
CA THR A 51 2.63 0.45 -6.69
C THR A 51 2.84 -0.15 -5.30
N VAL A 52 3.38 0.64 -4.38
CA VAL A 52 3.34 0.32 -2.95
C VAL A 52 1.96 0.70 -2.43
N GLU A 53 1.25 -0.25 -1.83
CA GLU A 53 -0.05 -0.05 -1.21
C GLU A 53 -0.02 -0.54 0.21
N GLY A 54 -1.02 -0.14 1.00
CA GLY A 54 -1.12 -0.64 2.35
C GLY A 54 -2.39 -0.30 3.08
N VAL A 55 -2.47 -0.84 4.30
CA VAL A 55 -3.51 -0.55 5.28
C VAL A 55 -2.86 -0.07 6.56
N GLN A 56 -3.24 1.12 7.00
CA GLN A 56 -2.95 1.63 8.34
C GLN A 56 -4.09 1.28 9.28
N ARG A 57 -3.77 0.90 10.52
CA ARG A 57 -4.76 0.51 11.53
C ARG A 57 -4.68 1.41 12.75
N SER A 58 -5.79 1.52 13.49
CA SER A 58 -5.88 2.33 14.71
C SER A 58 -5.16 1.82 15.94
N ASN A 59 -4.37 0.78 15.79
CA ASN A 59 -3.49 0.24 16.82
C ASN A 59 -2.01 0.47 16.48
N ASP A 60 -1.72 1.50 15.67
CA ASP A 60 -0.37 1.90 15.25
C ASP A 60 0.35 0.87 14.35
N THR A 61 -0.37 -0.14 13.87
CA THR A 61 0.18 -1.09 12.90
C THR A 61 -0.08 -0.65 11.47
N CYS A 62 0.90 -0.91 10.59
CA CYS A 62 0.79 -0.66 9.17
C CYS A 62 1.21 -1.90 8.40
N ARG A 63 0.35 -2.36 7.47
CA ARG A 63 0.67 -3.44 6.53
C ARG A 63 0.92 -2.82 5.16
N ARG A 64 1.97 -3.26 4.47
CA ARG A 64 2.32 -2.85 3.11
C ARG A 64 2.41 -4.06 2.19
N TRP A 65 2.12 -3.85 0.91
CA TRP A 65 2.32 -4.83 -0.17
C TRP A 65 2.62 -4.11 -1.48
N LEU A 66 3.04 -4.89 -2.48
CA LEU A 66 3.24 -4.42 -3.85
C LEU A 66 2.08 -4.89 -4.72
N THR A 67 1.50 -3.97 -5.46
CA THR A 67 0.52 -4.25 -6.52
C THR A 67 1.20 -4.02 -7.86
N ILE A 68 1.09 -5.01 -8.76
CA ILE A 68 1.68 -4.98 -10.09
C ILE A 68 0.54 -5.06 -11.11
N GLU A 69 0.35 -3.99 -11.87
CA GLU A 69 -0.65 -3.94 -12.94
C GLU A 69 0.02 -4.09 -14.29
N ALA A 70 -0.49 -5.02 -15.09
CA ALA A 70 -0.08 -5.23 -16.47
C ALA A 70 -1.18 -4.67 -17.39
N PRO A 71 -0.88 -3.76 -18.34
CA PRO A 71 -1.81 -3.47 -19.42
C PRO A 71 -1.99 -4.79 -20.18
N ASN A 72 -3.25 -5.13 -20.46
CA ASN A 72 -3.71 -6.41 -21.00
C ASN A 72 -2.85 -6.83 -22.22
N ARG A 73 -1.78 -7.59 -21.98
CA ARG A 73 -0.88 -8.14 -22.99
C ARG A 73 -1.12 -9.64 -23.04
N GLY A 74 -1.82 -10.09 -24.07
CA GLY A 74 -1.89 -11.51 -24.43
C GLY A 74 -0.57 -12.06 -24.99
N GLU A 75 0.55 -11.36 -24.80
CA GLU A 75 1.86 -11.68 -25.35
C GLU A 75 2.79 -12.22 -24.24
N LEU A 76 3.70 -13.11 -24.64
CA LEU A 76 4.76 -13.62 -23.77
C LEU A 76 5.64 -12.46 -23.27
N LEU A 77 6.00 -12.49 -22.00
CA LEU A 77 6.93 -11.53 -21.38
C LEU A 77 8.32 -11.68 -22.00
N ASP A 78 8.76 -10.65 -22.74
CA ASP A 78 10.12 -10.57 -23.25
C ASP A 78 11.14 -10.56 -22.10
N PRO A 79 12.31 -11.24 -22.22
CA PRO A 79 13.30 -11.30 -21.14
C PRO A 79 13.79 -9.93 -20.65
N GLU A 80 13.90 -8.93 -21.53
CA GLU A 80 14.31 -7.58 -21.15
C GLU A 80 13.21 -6.87 -20.34
N ILE A 81 11.96 -7.04 -20.74
CA ILE A 81 10.80 -6.57 -19.97
C ILE A 81 10.80 -7.20 -18.57
N ALA A 82 11.06 -8.50 -18.47
CA ALA A 82 11.12 -9.20 -17.19
C ALA A 82 12.23 -8.67 -16.27
N ARG A 83 13.41 -8.34 -16.82
CA ARG A 83 14.49 -7.72 -16.04
C ARG A 83 14.11 -6.34 -15.54
N GLN A 84 13.51 -5.51 -16.38
CA GLN A 84 13.08 -4.16 -16.00
C GLN A 84 12.01 -4.20 -14.91
N LEU A 85 11.03 -5.10 -15.03
CA LEU A 85 10.00 -5.29 -14.01
C LEU A 85 10.62 -5.79 -12.69
N THR A 86 11.56 -6.73 -12.74
CA THR A 86 12.27 -7.23 -11.55
C THR A 86 13.02 -6.12 -10.82
N ALA A 87 13.70 -5.24 -11.56
CA ALA A 87 14.39 -4.10 -10.97
C ALA A 87 13.42 -3.13 -10.26
N ALA A 88 12.25 -2.87 -10.86
CA ALA A 88 11.23 -2.02 -10.25
C ALA A 88 10.61 -2.64 -8.98
N ILE A 89 10.37 -3.96 -8.99
CA ILE A 89 9.88 -4.70 -7.82
C ILE A 89 10.90 -4.63 -6.68
N ASN A 90 12.18 -4.90 -6.97
CA ASN A 90 13.23 -4.85 -5.95
C ASN A 90 13.36 -3.45 -5.34
N ALA A 91 13.37 -2.41 -6.17
CA ALA A 91 13.42 -1.03 -5.67
C ALA A 91 12.20 -0.67 -4.79
N ALA A 92 11.01 -1.20 -5.11
CA ALA A 92 9.83 -0.99 -4.28
C ALA A 92 9.86 -1.81 -2.97
N ALA A 93 10.42 -3.02 -3.01
CA ALA A 93 10.63 -3.85 -1.83
C ALA A 93 11.65 -3.21 -0.87
N ASP A 94 12.76 -2.69 -1.40
CA ASP A 94 13.78 -1.97 -0.63
C ASP A 94 13.19 -0.73 0.07
N GLU A 95 12.28 0.00 -0.60
CA GLU A 95 11.55 1.11 0.04
C GLU A 95 10.65 0.64 1.19
N ILE A 96 9.96 -0.49 1.07
CA ILE A 96 9.16 -1.05 2.15
C ILE A 96 10.04 -1.48 3.33
N ASP A 97 11.19 -2.10 3.05
CA ASP A 97 12.12 -2.55 4.09
C ASP A 97 12.74 -1.37 4.84
N ALA A 98 12.98 -0.24 4.17
CA ALA A 98 13.48 0.99 4.81
C ALA A 98 12.45 1.67 5.74
N LEU A 99 11.19 1.24 5.73
CA LEU A 99 10.11 1.76 6.57
C LEU A 99 9.82 0.88 7.81
N ARG A 100 10.60 -0.18 8.01
CA ARG A 100 10.56 -1.02 9.22
C ARG A 100 11.37 -0.40 10.34
#